data_AF-A0A429MIY4-F1
#
_entry.id   AF-A0A429MIY4-F1
#
_cell.length_a   1.000
_cell.length_b   1.000
_cell.length_c   1.000
_cell.angle_alpha   90.00
_cell.angle_beta   90.00
_cell.angle_gamma   90.00
#
_symmetry.space_group_name_H-M   'P 1'
#
loop_
_entity.id
_entity.type
_entity.pdbx_description
1 polymer ?
#
loop_
_entity_poly.entity_id
_entity_poly.type
_entity_poly.pdbx_seq_one_letter_code
_entity_poly.pdbx_strand_id
1 'polypeptide(L)'
;INASVASQPKNITLNFGDEVMLMNVKLLDAQRKDIPLNYQVTHDLKKSFEVAVPKLKKGKYTVVWTTMGADGHNMNGEYSFTIKSAK
;
A
#
# COMPACT_ATOMS: atom_id res chain seq x y z
N ILE A 1 -6.63 8.95 -12.12
CA ILE A 1 -5.22 9.35 -12.34
C ILE A 1 -4.33 8.23 -11.81
N ASN A 2 -3.55 7.54 -12.65
CA ASN A 2 -2.63 6.49 -12.21
C ASN A 2 -1.23 7.07 -12.07
N ALA A 3 -0.60 6.93 -10.90
CA ALA A 3 0.74 7.46 -10.65
C ALA A 3 1.82 6.65 -11.39
N SER A 4 2.87 7.33 -11.86
CA SER A 4 4.06 6.69 -12.45
C SER A 4 5.28 6.94 -11.57
N VAL A 5 5.99 5.87 -11.21
CA VAL A 5 7.20 5.92 -10.38
C VAL A 5 8.40 5.58 -11.27
N ALA A 6 9.44 6.41 -11.25
CA ALA A 6 10.59 6.28 -12.16
C ALA A 6 11.56 5.15 -11.77
N SER A 7 11.50 4.67 -10.53
CA SER A 7 12.42 3.67 -10.00
C SER A 7 11.72 2.75 -9.00
N GLN A 8 12.40 1.67 -8.61
CA GLN A 8 11.95 0.75 -7.58
C GLN A 8 11.73 1.52 -6.25
N PRO A 9 10.49 1.57 -5.72
CA PRO A 9 10.26 2.10 -4.38
C PRO A 9 10.86 1.15 -3.34
N LYS A 10 11.37 1.70 -2.23
CA LYS A 10 11.76 0.89 -1.07
C LYS A 10 10.53 0.55 -0.21
N ASN A 11 9.64 1.53 -0.05
CA ASN A 11 8.47 1.45 0.80
C ASN A 11 7.25 2.06 0.10
N ILE A 12 6.06 1.61 0.53
CA ILE A 12 4.78 2.26 0.27
C ILE A 12 4.40 3.04 1.53
N THR A 13 4.04 4.31 1.37
CA THR A 13 3.50 5.13 2.46
C THR A 13 2.00 5.32 2.26
N LEU A 14 1.21 4.97 3.28
CA LEU A 14 -0.23 5.20 3.34
C LEU A 14 -0.50 6.33 4.33
N ASN A 15 -1.13 7.40 3.85
CA ASN A 15 -1.52 8.55 4.67
C ASN A 15 -3.05 8.64 4.76
N PHE A 16 -3.55 8.75 5.99
CA PHE A 16 -4.97 8.83 6.31
C PHE A 16 -5.28 10.21 6.92
N GLY A 17 -6.51 10.67 6.73
CA GLY A 17 -6.95 11.97 7.27
C GLY A 17 -6.93 12.01 8.79
N ASP A 18 -7.24 10.88 9.43
CA ASP A 18 -7.23 10.69 10.88
C ASP A 18 -6.48 9.45 11.32
N GLU A 19 -6.33 9.30 12.64
CA GLU A 19 -5.65 8.15 13.22
C GLU A 19 -6.52 6.90 13.04
N VAL A 20 -5.93 5.91 12.39
CA VAL A 20 -6.56 4.63 12.11
C VAL A 20 -5.61 3.51 12.47
N MET A 21 -6.14 2.32 12.69
CA MET A 21 -5.37 1.09 12.77
C MET A 21 -5.30 0.47 11.37
N LEU A 22 -4.10 0.21 10.84
CA LEU A 22 -3.95 -0.45 9.54
C LEU A 22 -4.11 -1.96 9.73
N MET A 23 -5.24 -2.49 9.26
CA MET A 23 -5.63 -3.88 9.48
C MET A 23 -5.11 -4.82 8.42
N ASN A 24 -4.92 -4.32 7.20
CA ASN A 24 -4.40 -5.10 6.10
C ASN A 24 -3.79 -4.20 5.04
N VAL A 25 -2.75 -4.69 4.39
CA VAL A 25 -2.17 -4.10 3.19
C VAL A 25 -1.70 -5.22 2.26
N LYS A 26 -2.13 -5.15 1.01
CA LYS A 26 -1.75 -6.08 -0.04
C LYS A 26 -1.17 -5.33 -1.22
N LEU A 27 -0.15 -5.92 -1.83
CA LEU A 27 0.37 -5.48 -3.11
C LEU A 27 0.01 -6.53 -4.15
N LEU A 28 -0.65 -6.09 -5.22
CA LEU A 28 -1.05 -6.96 -6.32
C LEU A 28 -0.30 -6.55 -7.59
N ASP A 29 0.10 -7.53 -8.40
CA ASP A 29 0.65 -7.29 -9.72
C ASP A 29 -0.44 -6.94 -10.76
N ALA A 30 -0.04 -6.75 -12.02
CA ALA A 30 -0.95 -6.44 -13.12
C ALA A 30 -2.00 -7.53 -13.40
N GLN A 31 -1.76 -8.77 -12.95
CA GLN A 31 -2.68 -9.90 -13.06
C GLN A 31 -3.52 -10.09 -11.78
N ARG A 32 -3.46 -9.13 -10.85
CA ARG A 32 -4.10 -9.19 -9.51
C ARG A 32 -3.57 -10.32 -8.64
N LYS A 33 -2.36 -10.83 -8.92
CA LYS A 33 -1.70 -11.83 -8.08
C LYS A 33 -1.04 -11.15 -6.89
N ASP A 34 -1.21 -11.75 -5.72
CA ASP A 34 -0.63 -11.27 -4.46
C ASP A 34 0.91 -11.33 -4.50
N ILE A 35 1.54 -10.20 -4.16
CA ILE A 35 2.96 -10.06 -3.89
C ILE A 35 3.10 -9.91 -2.38
N PRO A 36 3.67 -10.91 -1.70
CA PRO A 36 3.80 -10.89 -0.24
C PRO A 36 4.54 -9.65 0.25
N LEU A 37 3.93 -8.97 1.21
CA LEU A 37 4.54 -7.90 1.98
C LEU A 37 4.86 -8.41 3.38
N ASN A 38 6.00 -8.00 3.94
CA ASN A 38 6.33 -8.28 5.33
C ASN A 38 5.66 -7.26 6.25
N TYR A 39 4.34 -7.19 6.19
CA TYR A 39 3.54 -6.32 7.04
C TYR A 39 2.89 -7.13 8.15
N GLN A 40 3.07 -6.68 9.39
CA GLN A 40 2.36 -7.21 10.54
C GLN A 40 1.45 -6.13 11.09
N VAL A 41 0.19 -6.51 11.32
CA VAL A 41 -0.79 -5.63 11.96
C VAL A 41 -0.28 -5.23 13.33
N THR A 42 -0.31 -3.94 13.62
CA THR A 42 -0.10 -3.40 14.96
C THR A 42 -1.39 -2.75 15.44
N HIS A 43 -1.60 -2.70 16.75
CA HIS A 43 -2.74 -1.99 17.33
C HIS A 43 -2.51 -0.48 17.47
N ASP A 44 -1.54 0.07 16.73
CA ASP A 44 -1.24 1.49 16.78
C ASP A 44 -2.25 2.28 15.95
N LEU A 45 -2.81 3.32 16.56
CA LEU A 45 -3.59 4.34 15.87
C LEU A 45 -2.61 5.40 15.34
N LYS A 46 -2.47 5.49 14.01
CA LYS A 46 -1.54 6.41 13.36
C LYS A 46 -2.17 7.00 12.11
N LYS A 47 -1.71 8.19 11.70
CA LYS A 47 -2.09 8.81 10.41
C LYS A 47 -1.24 8.35 9.23
N SER A 48 -0.08 7.74 9.49
CA SER A 48 0.89 7.36 8.46
C SER A 48 1.47 5.98 8.74
N PHE A 49 1.51 5.15 7.71
CA PHE A 49 2.08 3.81 7.75
C PHE A 49 3.08 3.64 6.62
N GLU A 50 4.22 3.04 6.94
CA GLU A 50 5.26 2.71 5.97
C GLU A 50 5.39 1.21 5.87
N VAL A 51 5.29 0.69 4.65
CA VAL A 51 5.29 -0.75 4.37
C VAL A 51 6.41 -1.04 3.39
N ALA A 52 7.41 -1.81 3.81
CA ALA A 52 8.50 -2.22 2.95
C ALA A 52 7.98 -3.08 1.80
N VAL A 53 8.45 -2.80 0.59
CA VAL A 53 8.13 -3.59 -0.60
C VAL A 53 9.32 -4.43 -1.05
N PRO A 54 9.08 -5.66 -1.54
CA PRO A 54 10.14 -6.45 -2.15
C PRO A 54 10.59 -5.80 -3.46
N LYS A 55 11.65 -6.35 -4.05
CA LYS A 55 12.09 -5.92 -5.38
C LYS A 55 11.00 -6.21 -6.42
N LEU A 56 10.51 -5.16 -7.07
CA LEU A 56 9.47 -5.21 -8.09
C LEU A 56 10.10 -5.06 -9.48
N LYS A 57 9.40 -5.60 -10.47
CA LYS A 57 9.75 -5.41 -11.88
C LYS A 57 9.05 -4.14 -12.39
N LYS A 58 9.38 -3.72 -13.60
CA LYS A 58 8.62 -2.69 -14.29
C LYS A 58 7.21 -3.24 -14.56
N GLY A 59 6.19 -2.42 -14.31
CA GLY A 59 4.81 -2.87 -14.47
C GLY A 59 3.82 -2.07 -13.62
N LYS A 60 2.54 -2.41 -13.79
CA LYS A 60 1.43 -1.89 -12.99
C LYS A 60 1.28 -2.72 -11.73
N TYR A 61 1.00 -2.03 -10.63
CA TYR A 61 0.73 -2.60 -9.32
C TYR A 61 -0.51 -1.95 -8.72
N THR A 62 -1.23 -2.69 -7.88
CA THR A 62 -2.36 -2.20 -7.10
C THR A 62 -2.09 -2.43 -5.63
N VAL A 63 -2.22 -1.39 -4.83
CA VAL A 63 -2.20 -1.47 -3.37
C VAL A 63 -3.65 -1.52 -2.91
N VAL A 64 -3.98 -2.52 -2.08
CA VAL A 64 -5.28 -2.65 -1.44
C VAL A 64 -5.05 -2.57 0.06
N TRP A 65 -5.88 -1.81 0.77
CA TRP A 65 -5.74 -1.64 2.21
C TRP A 65 -7.09 -1.74 2.92
N THR A 66 -7.02 -2.08 4.21
CA THR A 66 -8.15 -2.02 5.13
C THR A 66 -7.66 -1.41 6.43
N THR A 67 -8.44 -0.49 6.97
CA THR A 67 -8.18 0.23 8.22
C THR A 67 -9.40 0.16 9.12
N MET A 68 -9.19 0.41 10.41
CA MET A 68 -10.23 0.55 11.41
C MET A 68 -10.05 1.90 12.13
N GLY A 69 -11.10 2.71 12.17
CA GLY A 69 -11.12 3.94 12.96
C GLY A 69 -11.22 3.65 14.46
N ALA A 70 -10.94 4.64 15.30
CA ALA A 70 -11.11 4.52 16.75
C ALA A 70 -12.59 4.29 17.17
N ASP A 71 -13.53 4.62 16.29
CA ASP A 71 -14.97 4.34 16.42
C ASP A 71 -15.35 2.89 16.04
N GLY A 72 -14.38 2.08 15.64
CA GLY A 72 -14.58 0.69 15.24
C GLY A 72 -15.09 0.50 13.81
N HIS A 73 -15.28 1.59 13.04
CA HIS A 73 -15.68 1.48 11.65
C HIS A 73 -14.50 1.09 10.77
N ASN A 74 -14.73 0.11 9.89
CA ASN A 74 -13.73 -0.31 8.92
C ASN A 74 -13.83 0.52 7.64
N MET A 75 -12.69 0.95 7.13
CA MET A 75 -12.56 1.61 5.83
C MET A 75 -11.62 0.80 4.96
N ASN A 76 -11.95 0.66 3.68
CA ASN A 76 -11.11 0.00 2.69
C ASN A 76 -10.91 0.89 1.47
N GLY A 77 -9.86 0.61 0.73
CA GLY A 77 -9.59 1.29 -0.52
C GLY A 77 -8.50 0.62 -1.32
N GLU A 78 -8.37 1.05 -2.56
CA GLU A 78 -7.29 0.62 -3.44
C GLU A 78 -6.81 1.78 -4.30
N TYR A 79 -5.54 1.72 -4.69
CA TYR A 79 -4.98 2.60 -5.71
C TYR A 79 -3.95 1.86 -6.54
N SER A 80 -3.71 2.34 -7.76
CA SER A 80 -2.72 1.74 -8.66
C SER A 80 -1.58 2.71 -8.97
N PHE A 81 -0.39 2.15 -9.12
CA PHE A 81 0.79 2.85 -9.63
C PHE A 81 1.51 2.00 -10.69
N THR A 82 2.38 2.62 -11.48
CA THR A 82 3.20 1.93 -12.48
C THR A 82 4.67 2.27 -12.27
N ILE A 83 5.52 1.25 -12.16
CA ILE A 83 6.97 1.42 -12.16
C ILE A 83 7.45 1.47 -13.62
N LYS A 84 7.94 2.63 -14.03
CA LYS A 84 8.58 2.85 -15.32
C LYS A 84 10.10 2.66 -15.17
N SER A 85 10.79 2.40 -16.27
CA SER A 85 12.24 2.59 -16.30
C SER A 85 12.54 4.07 -16.17
N ALA A 86 13.48 4.46 -15.31
CA ALA A 86 14.30 5.62 -15.61
C ALA A 86 14.96 5.34 -16.98
N LYS A 87 14.82 6.29 -17.90
CA LYS A 87 15.44 6.21 -19.22
C LYS A 87 16.94 6.44 -19.07
#